data_AF-A0A1Y3EE98-F1
#
_entry.id   AF-A0A1Y3EE98-F1
#
_cell.length_a   1.000
_cell.length_b   1.000
_cell.length_c   1.000
_cell.angle_alpha   90.00
_cell.angle_beta   90.00
_cell.angle_gamma   90.00
#
_symmetry.space_group_name_H-M   'P 1'
#
loop_
_entity.id
_entity.type
_entity.pdbx_description
1 polymer ?
#
loop_
_entity_poly.entity_id
_entity_poly.type
_entity_poly.pdbx_seq_one_letter_code
_entity_poly.pdbx_strand_id
1 'polypeptide(L)'
;MSASTEEFTNNVNCNLSFGCIKRLRVRNFMCHRDIDLEFGERVNFIIGVNGSGKSALLSAIMVALGCRAVDTSRGLNLSDYVKEGESFAMVEITLCNSGVQSYQSDVYGDCIIVRRRIGANGSSRYSICNSNGNVVCRKYATLRLILSKMNIQPMNPAMILTQDFSRNFLSVVDGKKLYSVSFVFVLFSTFSL
;
A
#
# COMPACT_ATOMS: atom_id res chain seq x y z
N MET A 1 -16.04 25.90 -12.26
CA MET A 1 -14.65 26.32 -12.50
C MET A 1 -13.75 25.15 -12.16
N SER A 2 -13.22 24.53 -13.20
CA SER A 2 -12.39 23.33 -13.18
C SER A 2 -11.02 23.63 -12.57
N ALA A 3 -10.75 23.08 -11.39
CA ALA A 3 -9.38 23.05 -10.85
C ALA A 3 -8.60 21.96 -11.59
N SER A 4 -7.80 22.39 -12.55
CA SER A 4 -6.76 21.59 -13.20
C SER A 4 -5.80 21.07 -12.15
N THR A 5 -5.73 19.74 -12.01
CA THR A 5 -4.72 19.07 -11.20
C THR A 5 -3.44 19.09 -12.03
N GLU A 6 -2.48 19.93 -11.65
CA GLU A 6 -1.15 19.91 -12.26
C GLU A 6 -0.42 18.64 -11.79
N GLU A 7 -0.35 17.66 -12.69
CA GLU A 7 0.43 16.44 -12.51
C GLU A 7 1.93 16.77 -12.67
N PHE A 8 2.65 16.85 -11.56
CA PHE A 8 4.12 16.81 -11.57
C PHE A 8 4.60 15.38 -11.84
N THR A 9 4.59 14.95 -13.10
CA THR A 9 5.31 13.74 -13.53
C THR A 9 6.79 14.06 -13.67
N ASN A 10 7.53 13.99 -12.56
CA ASN A 10 9.00 13.91 -12.64
C ASN A 10 9.36 12.53 -13.20
N ASN A 11 9.80 12.50 -14.46
CA ASN A 11 10.46 11.37 -15.11
C ASN A 11 11.79 11.09 -14.40
N VAL A 12 11.74 10.41 -13.26
CA VAL A 12 12.92 9.83 -12.62
C VAL A 12 12.98 8.38 -13.09
N ASN A 13 13.94 8.06 -13.96
CA ASN A 13 14.32 6.67 -14.26
C ASN A 13 14.86 6.04 -12.95
N CYS A 14 13.96 5.51 -12.14
CA CYS A 14 14.29 4.89 -10.86
C CYS A 14 14.45 3.39 -11.08
N ASN A 15 15.68 2.89 -10.94
CA ASN A 15 15.92 1.47 -10.69
C ASN A 15 15.51 1.18 -9.24
N LEU A 16 14.20 1.13 -8.99
CA LEU A 16 13.66 0.79 -7.68
C LEU A 16 14.19 -0.56 -7.22
N SER A 17 14.66 -0.60 -5.98
CA SER A 17 15.25 -1.80 -5.38
C SER A 17 14.20 -2.89 -5.13
N PHE A 18 14.66 -4.13 -5.08
CA PHE A 18 13.82 -5.28 -4.77
C PHE A 18 13.00 -5.07 -3.50
N GLY A 19 11.68 -5.29 -3.56
CA GLY A 19 10.75 -5.12 -2.44
C GLY A 19 10.22 -3.70 -2.22
N CYS A 20 10.67 -2.70 -3.00
CA CYS A 20 10.08 -1.36 -2.97
C CYS A 20 8.68 -1.36 -3.59
N ILE A 21 7.79 -0.50 -3.05
CA ILE A 21 6.50 -0.21 -3.68
C ILE A 21 6.74 0.78 -4.81
N LYS A 22 6.42 0.40 -6.05
CA LYS A 22 6.52 1.25 -7.25
C LYS A 22 5.29 2.09 -7.48
N ARG A 23 4.10 1.50 -7.29
CA ARG A 23 2.84 2.13 -7.66
C ARG A 23 1.71 1.66 -6.76
N LEU A 24 0.82 2.58 -6.42
CA LEU A 24 -0.44 2.31 -5.74
C LEU A 24 -1.58 2.81 -6.63
N ARG A 25 -2.48 1.91 -7.00
CA ARG A 25 -3.73 2.26 -7.68
C ARG A 25 -4.92 1.87 -6.82
N VAL A 26 -5.86 2.78 -6.69
CA VAL A 26 -7.01 2.63 -5.80
C VAL A 26 -8.27 3.02 -6.55
N ARG A 27 -9.31 2.18 -6.51
CA ARG A 27 -10.62 2.47 -7.08
C ARG A 27 -11.73 2.26 -6.07
N ASN A 28 -12.69 3.18 -6.07
CA ASN A 28 -13.90 3.13 -5.23
C ASN A 28 -13.60 2.83 -3.76
N PHE A 29 -12.54 3.44 -3.22
CA PHE A 29 -12.04 3.17 -1.88
C PHE A 29 -12.26 4.40 -0.99
N MET A 30 -13.19 4.31 -0.04
CA MET A 30 -13.56 5.41 0.85
C MET A 30 -13.89 6.70 0.06
N CYS A 31 -13.16 7.78 0.31
CA CYS A 31 -13.35 9.05 -0.39
C CYS A 31 -12.84 9.04 -1.85
N HIS A 32 -12.05 8.04 -2.26
CA HIS A 32 -11.32 8.02 -3.53
C HIS A 32 -12.06 7.24 -4.62
N ARG A 33 -12.27 7.85 -5.79
CA ARG A 33 -12.93 7.20 -6.95
C ARG A 33 -11.95 6.41 -7.81
N ASP A 34 -10.92 7.07 -8.33
CA ASP A 34 -9.78 6.44 -9.00
C ASP A 34 -8.56 7.29 -8.63
N ILE A 35 -7.53 6.65 -8.09
CA ILE A 35 -6.25 7.27 -7.75
C ILE A 35 -5.16 6.36 -8.28
N ASP A 36 -4.14 6.98 -8.86
CA ASP A 36 -2.99 6.31 -9.40
C ASP A 36 -1.72 7.06 -9.00
N LEU A 37 -0.91 6.44 -8.14
CA LEU A 37 0.27 7.06 -7.55
C LEU A 37 1.51 6.23 -7.87
N GLU A 38 2.52 6.88 -8.43
CA GLU A 38 3.85 6.30 -8.61
C GLU A 38 4.78 6.81 -7.52
N PHE A 39 5.56 5.89 -6.94
CA PHE A 39 6.50 6.19 -5.86
C PHE A 39 7.93 6.19 -6.40
N GLY A 40 8.73 7.14 -5.92
CA GLY A 40 10.18 7.16 -6.07
C GLY A 40 10.90 6.23 -5.10
N GLU A 41 12.20 6.11 -5.29
CA GLU A 41 13.05 5.07 -4.67
C GLU A 41 13.24 5.20 -3.16
N ARG A 42 13.21 6.43 -2.63
CA ARG A 42 13.58 6.71 -1.25
C ARG A 42 12.39 7.25 -0.47
N VAL A 43 12.24 8.57 -0.50
CA VAL A 43 11.24 9.26 0.31
C VAL A 43 10.16 9.79 -0.62
N ASN A 44 8.91 9.51 -0.25
CA ASN A 44 7.73 9.95 -0.97
C ASN A 44 6.85 10.77 -0.03
N PHE A 45 6.41 11.94 -0.48
CA PHE A 45 5.54 12.83 0.28
C PHE A 45 4.14 12.85 -0.31
N ILE A 46 3.15 12.51 0.51
CA ILE A 46 1.74 12.64 0.14
C ILE A 46 1.16 13.83 0.92
N ILE A 47 0.91 14.93 0.22
CA ILE A 47 0.49 16.21 0.79
C ILE A 47 -0.97 16.49 0.42
N GLY A 48 -1.69 17.21 1.27
CA GLY A 48 -3.06 17.65 1.00
C GLY A 48 -3.74 18.20 2.25
N VAL A 49 -4.90 18.83 2.08
CA VAL A 49 -5.68 19.41 3.19
C VAL A 49 -6.18 18.35 4.17
N ASN A 50 -6.47 18.74 5.41
CA ASN A 50 -7.07 17.83 6.39
C ASN A 50 -8.40 17.28 5.87
N GLY A 51 -8.64 15.99 6.09
CA GLY A 51 -9.82 15.29 5.54
C GLY A 51 -9.70 14.84 4.09
N SER A 52 -8.62 15.16 3.36
CA SER A 52 -8.45 14.79 1.94
C SER A 52 -8.26 13.28 1.65
N GLY A 53 -8.29 12.42 2.67
CA GLY A 53 -8.15 10.97 2.49
C GLY A 53 -6.71 10.44 2.42
N LYS A 54 -5.70 11.20 2.88
CA LYS A 54 -4.30 10.75 2.94
C LYS A 54 -4.11 9.45 3.73
N SER A 55 -4.67 9.39 4.95
CA SER A 55 -4.62 8.18 5.79
C SER A 55 -5.40 7.00 5.17
N ALA A 56 -6.36 7.27 4.28
CA ALA A 56 -7.06 6.22 3.54
C ALA A 56 -6.13 5.54 2.53
N LEU A 57 -5.20 6.28 1.90
CA LEU A 57 -4.18 5.69 1.01
C LEU A 57 -3.23 4.77 1.78
N LEU A 58 -2.80 5.19 2.97
CA LEU A 58 -2.01 4.33 3.85
C LEU A 58 -2.78 3.06 4.24
N SER A 59 -4.07 3.20 4.56
CA SER A 59 -4.95 2.06 4.87
C SER A 59 -5.12 1.14 3.66
N ALA A 60 -5.20 1.69 2.44
CA ALA A 60 -5.23 0.91 1.21
C ALA A 60 -3.96 0.07 1.07
N ILE A 61 -2.78 0.65 1.31
CA ILE A 61 -1.50 -0.08 1.28
C ILE A 61 -1.53 -1.25 2.26
N MET A 62 -1.88 -0.99 3.52
CA MET A 62 -1.98 -2.02 4.56
C MET A 62 -2.92 -3.16 4.16
N VAL A 63 -4.13 -2.82 3.72
CA VAL A 63 -5.15 -3.79 3.34
C VAL A 63 -4.69 -4.61 2.13
N ALA A 64 -4.07 -4.02 1.13
CA ALA A 64 -3.53 -4.78 -0.01
C ALA A 64 -2.35 -5.70 0.39
N LEU A 65 -1.54 -5.33 1.38
CA LEU A 65 -0.44 -6.16 1.89
C LEU A 65 -0.87 -7.25 2.88
N GLY A 66 -2.16 -7.34 3.23
CA GLY A 66 -2.66 -8.43 4.10
C GLY A 66 -2.97 -8.04 5.53
N CYS A 67 -2.92 -6.75 5.88
CA CYS A 67 -3.43 -6.28 7.16
C CYS A 67 -4.93 -6.56 7.29
N ARG A 68 -5.38 -6.83 8.52
CA ARG A 68 -6.82 -6.89 8.82
C ARG A 68 -7.36 -5.46 8.91
N ALA A 69 -8.66 -5.29 8.64
CA ALA A 69 -9.32 -3.99 8.72
C ALA A 69 -9.06 -3.29 10.07
N VAL A 70 -9.23 -4.05 11.17
CA VAL A 70 -9.01 -3.61 12.55
C VAL A 70 -7.60 -3.07 12.81
N ASP A 71 -6.58 -3.56 12.09
CA ASP A 71 -5.19 -3.16 12.30
C ASP A 71 -4.86 -1.82 11.63
N THR A 72 -5.75 -1.29 10.79
CA THR A 72 -5.52 -0.03 10.06
C THR A 72 -6.09 1.21 10.75
N SER A 73 -6.69 1.04 11.93
CA SER A 73 -7.30 2.12 12.73
C SER A 73 -8.47 2.87 12.06
N ARG A 74 -9.00 2.37 10.93
CA ARG A 74 -10.01 3.09 10.12
C ARG A 74 -11.32 2.34 9.85
N GLY A 75 -11.35 1.01 9.92
CA GLY A 75 -12.54 0.22 9.64
C GLY A 75 -12.60 -1.03 10.52
N LEU A 76 -13.81 -1.47 10.86
CA LEU A 76 -14.02 -2.73 11.57
C LEU A 76 -14.12 -3.88 10.57
N ASN A 77 -14.76 -3.62 9.43
CA ASN A 77 -14.96 -4.57 8.35
C ASN A 77 -14.28 -4.10 7.07
N LEU A 78 -14.01 -5.06 6.16
CA LEU A 78 -13.45 -4.73 4.84
C LEU A 78 -14.45 -3.95 3.98
N SER A 79 -15.75 -4.22 4.12
CA SER A 79 -16.81 -3.49 3.42
C SER A 79 -16.77 -1.99 3.68
N ASP A 80 -16.28 -1.55 4.85
CA ASP A 80 -16.21 -0.14 5.26
C ASP A 80 -15.21 0.66 4.40
N TYR A 81 -14.30 -0.01 3.69
CA TYR A 81 -13.42 0.64 2.73
C TYR A 81 -14.07 0.86 1.36
N VAL A 82 -15.24 0.27 1.09
CA VAL A 82 -15.95 0.48 -0.17
C VAL A 82 -16.60 1.85 -0.13
N LYS A 83 -16.33 2.67 -1.15
CA LYS A 83 -16.98 3.97 -1.31
C LYS A 83 -18.50 3.82 -1.31
N GLU A 84 -19.20 4.68 -0.57
CA GLU A 84 -20.66 4.66 -0.51
C GLU A 84 -21.28 4.72 -1.92
N GLY A 85 -22.29 3.87 -2.16
CA GLY A 85 -22.94 3.73 -3.45
C GLY A 85 -22.22 2.80 -4.45
N GLU A 86 -21.01 2.35 -4.15
CA GLU A 86 -20.25 1.45 -5.02
C GLU A 86 -20.39 -0.02 -4.60
N SER A 87 -20.36 -0.92 -5.58
CA SER A 87 -20.50 -2.37 -5.31
C SER A 87 -19.18 -3.03 -4.86
N PHE A 88 -18.04 -2.41 -5.15
CA PHE A 88 -16.73 -2.90 -4.76
C PHE A 88 -15.68 -1.77 -4.72
N ALA A 89 -14.63 -2.00 -3.93
CA ALA A 89 -13.37 -1.29 -3.98
C ALA A 89 -12.26 -2.19 -4.57
N MET A 90 -11.26 -1.57 -5.16
CA MET A 90 -10.06 -2.25 -5.64
C MET A 90 -8.82 -1.52 -5.15
N VAL A 91 -7.86 -2.25 -4.60
CA VAL A 91 -6.53 -1.73 -4.31
C VAL A 91 -5.51 -2.59 -5.04
N GLU A 92 -4.57 -1.95 -5.73
CA GLU A 92 -3.50 -2.58 -6.48
C GLU A 92 -2.17 -1.94 -6.09
N ILE A 93 -1.21 -2.78 -5.70
CA ILE A 93 0.16 -2.37 -5.38
C ILE A 93 1.09 -3.06 -6.37
N THR A 94 1.97 -2.30 -7.00
CA THR A 94 3.08 -2.84 -7.78
C THR A 94 4.34 -2.85 -6.91
N LEU A 95 4.91 -4.04 -6.72
CA LEU A 95 6.16 -4.27 -5.99
C LEU A 95 7.30 -4.53 -6.98
N CYS A 96 8.46 -3.97 -6.72
CA CYS A 96 9.64 -4.18 -7.53
C CYS A 96 10.23 -5.57 -7.31
N ASN A 97 10.43 -6.29 -8.42
CA ASN A 97 10.93 -7.66 -8.47
C ASN A 97 12.17 -7.77 -9.38
N SER A 98 13.02 -6.75 -9.39
CA SER A 98 14.23 -6.70 -10.21
C SER A 98 15.50 -6.91 -9.38
N GLY A 99 16.58 -7.31 -10.04
CA GLY A 99 17.89 -7.55 -9.42
C GLY A 99 18.15 -9.02 -9.06
N VAL A 100 19.32 -9.26 -8.46
CA VAL A 100 19.84 -10.61 -8.16
C VAL A 100 18.95 -11.38 -7.15
N GLN A 101 18.17 -10.65 -6.36
CA GLN A 101 17.28 -11.22 -5.35
C GLN A 101 15.84 -11.42 -5.84
N SER A 102 15.58 -11.20 -7.14
CA SER A 102 14.26 -11.31 -7.74
C SER A 102 13.59 -12.65 -7.41
N TYR A 103 12.30 -12.57 -7.07
CA TYR A 103 11.47 -13.71 -6.75
C TYR A 103 10.83 -14.25 -8.02
N GLN A 104 11.25 -15.44 -8.45
CA GLN A 104 10.68 -16.13 -9.61
C GLN A 104 10.52 -15.19 -10.82
N SER A 105 11.62 -14.55 -11.24
CA SER A 105 11.66 -13.59 -12.35
C SER A 105 11.05 -14.14 -13.64
N ASP A 106 11.20 -15.44 -13.90
CA ASP A 106 10.65 -16.08 -15.10
C ASP A 106 9.11 -16.12 -15.10
N VAL A 107 8.49 -16.09 -13.92
CA VAL A 107 7.03 -16.16 -13.74
C VAL A 107 6.42 -14.77 -13.61
N TYR A 108 7.04 -13.92 -12.79
CA TYR A 108 6.48 -12.61 -12.44
C TYR A 108 7.08 -11.45 -13.22
N GLY A 109 8.26 -11.62 -13.82
CA GLY A 109 9.01 -10.53 -14.45
C GLY A 109 9.56 -9.53 -13.42
N ASP A 110 9.79 -8.30 -13.88
CA ASP A 110 10.44 -7.24 -13.11
C ASP A 110 9.58 -6.62 -12.00
N CYS A 111 8.28 -6.91 -11.98
CA CYS A 111 7.36 -6.38 -10.97
C CYS A 111 6.30 -7.41 -10.61
N ILE A 112 5.90 -7.44 -9.34
CA ILE A 112 4.77 -8.25 -8.85
C ILE A 112 3.62 -7.31 -8.53
N ILE A 113 2.46 -7.56 -9.12
CA ILE A 113 1.26 -6.74 -8.88
C ILE A 113 0.34 -7.48 -7.91
N VAL A 114 0.15 -6.91 -6.73
CA VAL A 114 -0.77 -7.41 -5.70
C VAL A 114 -2.07 -6.63 -5.80
N ARG A 115 -3.14 -7.32 -6.18
CA ARG A 115 -4.48 -6.75 -6.32
C ARG A 115 -5.42 -7.35 -5.28
N ARG A 116 -6.12 -6.51 -4.53
CA ARG A 116 -7.18 -6.89 -3.60
C ARG A 116 -8.49 -6.24 -4.00
N ARG A 117 -9.49 -7.05 -4.35
CA ARG A 117 -10.87 -6.62 -4.57
C ARG A 117 -11.68 -6.83 -3.30
N ILE A 118 -12.46 -5.84 -2.91
CA ILE A 118 -13.31 -5.86 -1.72
C ILE A 118 -14.74 -5.53 -2.17
N GLY A 119 -15.69 -6.42 -1.94
CA GLY A 119 -17.10 -6.20 -2.25
C GLY A 119 -17.82 -5.54 -1.08
N ALA A 120 -18.84 -4.72 -1.39
CA ALA A 120 -19.71 -4.11 -0.38
C ALA A 120 -20.45 -5.17 0.48
N ASN A 121 -20.63 -6.37 -0.07
CA ASN A 121 -21.19 -7.53 0.64
C ASN A 121 -20.19 -8.25 1.59
N GLY A 122 -19.01 -7.66 1.84
CA GLY A 122 -17.96 -8.25 2.68
C GLY A 122 -17.08 -9.29 1.99
N SER A 123 -17.33 -9.62 0.71
CA SER A 123 -16.44 -10.50 -0.05
C SER A 123 -15.07 -9.85 -0.28
N SER A 124 -13.99 -10.64 -0.28
CA SER A 124 -12.64 -10.15 -0.53
C SER A 124 -11.85 -11.19 -1.34
N ARG A 125 -11.10 -10.75 -2.35
CA ARG A 125 -10.30 -11.63 -3.21
C ARG A 125 -8.95 -11.01 -3.53
N TYR A 126 -7.91 -11.80 -3.36
CA TYR A 126 -6.57 -11.48 -3.83
C TYR A 126 -6.33 -11.97 -5.25
N SER A 127 -5.52 -11.24 -6.00
CA SER A 127 -4.96 -11.64 -7.28
C SER A 127 -3.54 -11.12 -7.36
N ILE A 128 -2.59 -12.03 -7.50
CA ILE A 128 -1.17 -11.77 -7.62
C ILE A 128 -0.86 -11.94 -9.10
N CYS A 129 -0.37 -10.87 -9.72
CA CYS A 129 -0.16 -10.81 -11.16
C CYS A 129 1.33 -10.60 -11.47
N ASN A 130 1.74 -11.03 -12.66
CA ASN A 130 3.05 -10.71 -13.20
C ASN A 130 3.11 -9.26 -13.72
N SER A 131 4.27 -8.85 -14.21
CA SER A 131 4.53 -7.52 -14.79
C SER A 131 3.60 -7.17 -15.95
N ASN A 132 3.11 -8.16 -16.69
CA ASN A 132 2.16 -7.99 -17.79
C ASN A 132 0.70 -7.86 -17.31
N GLY A 133 0.44 -7.94 -16.01
CA GLY A 133 -0.89 -7.86 -15.42
C GLY A 133 -1.70 -9.16 -15.45
N ASN A 134 -1.11 -10.28 -15.88
CA ASN A 134 -1.78 -11.58 -15.89
C ASN A 134 -1.78 -12.21 -14.50
N VAL A 135 -2.93 -12.76 -14.08
CA VAL A 135 -3.06 -13.36 -12.73
C VAL A 135 -2.34 -14.70 -12.68
N VAL A 136 -1.30 -14.78 -11.86
CA VAL A 136 -0.51 -15.99 -11.62
C VAL A 136 -1.10 -16.80 -10.47
N CYS A 137 -1.51 -16.13 -9.38
CA CYS A 137 -2.02 -16.80 -8.19
C CYS A 137 -3.12 -15.96 -7.50
N ARG A 138 -4.00 -16.62 -6.74
CA ARG A 138 -5.04 -15.97 -5.92
C ARG A 138 -4.98 -16.35 -4.44
N LYS A 139 -4.02 -17.21 -4.06
CA LYS A 139 -3.89 -17.72 -2.69
C LYS A 139 -3.21 -16.70 -1.80
N TYR A 140 -3.81 -16.41 -0.65
CA TYR A 140 -3.22 -15.53 0.36
C TYR A 140 -1.88 -16.06 0.90
N ALA A 141 -1.71 -17.39 0.97
CA ALA A 141 -0.44 -18.00 1.36
C ALA A 141 0.73 -17.60 0.43
N THR A 142 0.47 -17.50 -0.88
CA THR A 142 1.48 -17.05 -1.85
C THR A 142 1.84 -15.58 -1.65
N LEU A 143 0.85 -14.72 -1.33
CA LEU A 143 1.11 -13.33 -0.99
C LEU A 143 2.04 -13.25 0.22
N ARG A 144 1.75 -13.98 1.30
CA ARG A 144 2.61 -14.00 2.50
C ARG A 144 4.04 -14.44 2.20
N LEU A 145 4.22 -15.43 1.33
CA LEU A 145 5.54 -15.90 0.92
C LEU A 145 6.32 -14.81 0.17
N ILE A 146 5.68 -14.13 -0.78
CA ILE A 146 6.28 -13.03 -1.54
C ILE A 146 6.70 -11.90 -0.61
N LEU A 147 5.78 -11.47 0.28
CA LEU A 147 6.07 -10.42 1.26
C LEU A 147 7.22 -10.80 2.19
N SER A 148 7.26 -12.05 2.65
CA SER A 148 8.37 -12.56 3.47
C SER A 148 9.69 -12.53 2.71
N LYS A 149 9.71 -12.89 1.42
CA LYS A 149 10.93 -12.87 0.61
C LYS A 149 11.42 -11.44 0.35
N MET A 150 10.49 -10.51 0.18
CA MET A 150 10.75 -9.08 -0.02
C MET A 150 11.01 -8.32 1.29
N ASN A 151 11.04 -9.01 2.44
CA ASN A 151 11.15 -8.41 3.77
C ASN A 151 10.08 -7.35 4.09
N ILE A 152 8.90 -7.47 3.48
CA ILE A 152 7.76 -6.59 3.72
C ILE A 152 6.94 -7.16 4.89
N GLN A 153 6.94 -6.45 6.01
CA GLN A 153 6.22 -6.82 7.22
C GLN A 153 5.19 -5.74 7.56
N PRO A 154 3.98 -5.79 6.97
CA PRO A 154 3.01 -4.71 7.11
C PRO A 154 2.37 -4.66 8.52
N MET A 155 2.57 -5.71 9.33
CA MET A 155 2.21 -5.76 10.75
C MET A 155 3.31 -5.23 11.68
N ASN A 156 4.50 -4.94 11.15
CA ASN A 156 5.58 -4.36 11.94
C ASN A 156 5.35 -2.85 12.05
N PRO A 157 5.07 -2.31 13.24
CA PRO A 157 4.82 -0.88 13.40
C PRO A 157 6.03 -0.01 13.07
N ALA A 158 7.24 -0.57 13.10
CA ALA A 158 8.45 0.13 12.66
C ALA A 158 8.50 0.31 11.13
N MET A 159 7.76 -0.51 10.37
CA MET A 159 7.64 -0.40 8.92
C MET A 159 6.46 0.46 8.49
N ILE A 160 5.33 0.36 9.19
CA ILE A 160 4.16 1.19 8.91
C ILE A 160 3.69 1.91 10.17
N LEU A 161 3.98 3.21 10.22
CA LEU A 161 3.56 4.10 11.30
C LEU A 161 2.23 4.77 10.94
N THR A 162 1.12 4.31 11.52
CA THR A 162 -0.16 5.03 11.42
C THR A 162 -0.12 6.30 12.28
N GLN A 163 -0.98 7.27 11.95
CA GLN A 163 -1.18 8.47 12.75
C GLN A 163 -1.62 8.18 14.21
N ASP A 164 -2.36 7.10 14.42
CA ASP A 164 -2.82 6.69 15.76
C ASP A 164 -1.71 5.94 16.51
N PHE A 165 -0.95 5.09 15.82
CA PHE A 165 0.18 4.39 16.42
C PHE A 165 1.33 5.34 16.75
N SER A 166 1.59 6.36 15.92
CA SER A 166 2.64 7.35 16.19
C SER A 166 2.40 8.12 17.49
N ARG A 167 1.13 8.41 17.83
CA ARG A 167 0.76 9.07 19.10
C ARG A 167 1.01 8.19 20.32
N ASN A 168 0.86 6.88 20.17
CA ASN A 168 1.05 5.90 21.25
C ASN A 168 2.40 5.15 21.15
N PHE A 169 3.29 5.57 20.24
CA PHE A 169 4.51 4.82 19.92
C PHE A 169 5.42 4.69 21.15
N LEU A 170 5.60 5.79 21.89
CA LEU A 170 6.45 5.83 23.07
C LEU A 170 5.90 5.03 24.26
N SER A 171 4.58 4.77 24.30
CA SER A 171 3.96 3.97 25.37
C SER A 171 3.88 2.47 25.05
N VAL A 172 4.10 2.08 23.79
CA VAL A 172 3.89 0.68 23.32
C VAL A 172 5.21 -0.04 23.02
N VAL A 173 6.30 0.66 22.72
CA VAL A 173 7.55 0.02 22.28
C VAL A 173 8.49 -0.26 23.45
N ASP A 174 8.48 -1.51 23.90
CA ASP A 174 9.52 -2.08 24.75
C ASP A 174 10.88 -2.06 24.01
N GLY A 175 11.92 -1.52 24.65
CA GLY A 175 13.22 -1.19 24.02
C GLY A 175 13.95 -2.34 23.30
N LYS A 176 13.51 -3.59 23.47
CA LYS A 176 14.10 -4.78 22.84
C LYS A 176 13.65 -5.02 21.38
N LYS A 177 12.57 -4.40 20.89
CA LYS A 177 12.02 -4.64 19.54
C LYS A 177 12.57 -3.70 18.44
N LEU A 178 13.47 -2.78 18.78
CA LEU A 178 13.94 -1.70 17.90
C LEU A 178 14.98 -2.13 16.84
N TYR A 179 15.55 -3.33 16.91
CA TYR A 179 16.83 -3.65 16.24
C TYR A 179 16.76 -4.41 14.91
N SER A 180 15.61 -4.50 14.24
CA SER A 180 15.54 -5.14 12.91
C SER A 180 14.61 -4.37 11.99
N VAL A 181 15.12 -3.36 11.28
CA VAL A 181 14.28 -2.47 10.46
C VAL A 181 14.93 -2.13 9.12
N SER A 182 14.26 -2.48 8.02
CA SER A 182 14.35 -1.73 6.75
C SER A 182 13.13 -0.80 6.71
N PHE A 183 13.40 0.50 6.59
CA PHE A 183 12.37 1.53 6.68
C PHE A 183 11.77 1.83 5.31
N VAL A 184 10.43 1.76 5.21
CA VAL A 184 9.66 2.47 4.18
C VAL A 184 8.96 3.61 4.89
N PHE A 185 9.57 4.79 4.89
CA PHE A 185 8.98 5.99 5.49
C PHE A 185 8.04 6.67 4.49
N VAL A 186 6.73 6.63 4.76
CA VAL A 186 5.76 7.54 4.15
C VAL A 186 5.38 8.56 5.21
N LEU A 187 6.03 9.73 5.16
CA LEU A 187 5.74 10.84 6.07
C LEU A 187 4.50 11.59 5.57
N PHE A 188 3.44 11.58 6.37
CA PHE A 188 2.28 12.44 6.20
C PHE A 188 2.48 13.72 6.99
N SER A 189 3.00 14.77 6.33
CA SER A 189 3.13 16.09 6.93
C SER A 189 1.80 16.84 6.79
N THR A 190 1.17 17.23 7.90
CA THR A 190 0.08 18.21 7.93
C THR A 190 0.66 19.57 8.28
N PHE A 191 0.66 20.52 7.35
CA PHE A 191 0.79 21.94 7.70
C PHE A 191 -0.61 22.50 7.95
N SER A 192 -0.90 22.87 9.19
CA SER A 192 -1.94 23.87 9.47
C SER A 192 -1.30 25.23 9.26
N LEU A 193 -1.86 26.02 8.33
CA LEU A 193 -1.64 27.48 8.29
C LEU A 193 -2.45 28.14 9.41
#